data_AF-A0A1H9YMS3-F1
#
_entry.id   AF-A0A1H9YMS3-F1
#
_cell.length_a   1.000
_cell.length_b   1.000
_cell.length_c   1.000
_cell.angle_alpha   90.00
_cell.angle_beta   90.00
_cell.angle_gamma   90.00
#
_symmetry.space_group_name_H-M   'P 1'
#
loop_
_entity.id
_entity.type
_entity.pdbx_description
1 polymer ?
#
loop_
_entity_poly.entity_id
_entity_poly.type
_entity_poly.pdbx_seq_one_letter_code
_entity_poly.pdbx_strand_id
1 'polypeptide(L)'
;MKRKLAKNRSMHEVASPLAQNVRPPAPPAHCSGFIYTVQKGDSLFLIAQRFQIPLQQLIAANPQIPNPALIFVGQRICVPTKKPHPPHPPMPPHPPHPPTPPHPPEPVAVEFLGSDGKPLPVVEGGVRLARHTIIRARFPMHVNEGFLFFTPASQPFNQTRLIEAKKVQRTNIIEFHWQVPSNIRGTVFVIGCEGTFCRRSRDFNVISQ
;
A
#
# COMPACT_ATOMS: atom_id res chain seq x y z
N MET A 1 -10.89 -4.43 69.10
CA MET A 1 -9.71 -5.21 68.72
C MET A 1 -9.93 -5.82 67.33
N LYS A 2 -9.03 -5.54 66.37
CA LYS A 2 -8.67 -6.28 65.13
C LYS A 2 -9.80 -6.47 64.07
N ARG A 3 -9.94 -5.63 63.03
CA ARG A 3 -9.18 -5.46 61.74
C ARG A 3 -9.17 -6.68 60.79
N LYS A 4 -9.41 -6.37 59.51
CA LYS A 4 -9.15 -7.07 58.21
C LYS A 4 -10.35 -7.84 57.62
N LEU A 5 -10.70 -7.77 56.32
CA LEU A 5 -10.12 -7.07 55.16
C LEU A 5 -11.17 -7.07 54.03
N ALA A 6 -11.57 -5.89 53.54
CA ALA A 6 -12.31 -5.74 52.29
C ALA A 6 -11.37 -6.05 51.11
N LYS A 7 -11.79 -6.91 50.18
CA LYS A 7 -11.07 -7.15 48.92
C LYS A 7 -11.77 -6.38 47.81
N ASN A 8 -11.24 -5.19 47.56
CA ASN A 8 -11.57 -4.34 46.43
C ASN A 8 -10.57 -4.64 45.29
N ARG A 9 -11.04 -5.11 44.14
CA ARG A 9 -10.38 -4.92 42.82
C ARG A 9 -11.26 -5.50 41.71
N SER A 10 -11.92 -4.65 40.93
CA SER A 10 -11.94 -4.83 39.49
C SER A 10 -11.96 -3.46 38.84
N MET A 11 -10.86 -3.20 38.16
CA MET A 11 -10.54 -1.96 37.48
C MET A 11 -10.85 -2.16 36.00
N HIS A 12 -11.50 -1.15 35.41
CA HIS A 12 -11.50 -0.82 33.99
C HIS A 12 -11.78 -1.95 33.00
N GLU A 13 -12.97 -1.94 32.38
CA GLU A 13 -13.01 -1.99 30.92
C GLU A 13 -14.36 -1.47 30.39
N VAL A 14 -14.38 -0.17 30.13
CA VAL A 14 -15.26 0.37 29.08
C VAL A 14 -14.56 0.09 27.75
N ALA A 15 -14.80 -1.10 27.19
CA ALA A 15 -14.41 -1.42 25.82
C ALA A 15 -15.60 -1.20 24.89
N SER A 16 -15.45 -0.19 24.04
CA SER A 16 -16.37 0.24 22.98
C SER A 16 -16.72 -0.87 21.96
N PRO A 17 -17.89 -0.80 21.31
CA PRO A 17 -18.41 -1.82 20.42
C PRO A 17 -17.96 -1.64 18.97
N LEU A 18 -17.07 -2.49 18.44
CA LEU A 18 -16.90 -2.72 16.99
C LEU A 18 -16.41 -4.14 16.68
N ALA A 19 -17.00 -5.16 17.31
CA ALA A 19 -16.97 -6.51 16.72
C ALA A 19 -18.03 -6.54 15.60
N GLN A 20 -17.65 -6.12 14.39
CA GLN A 20 -18.48 -6.33 13.22
C GLN A 20 -18.61 -7.84 13.01
N ASN A 21 -19.82 -8.34 13.21
CA ASN A 21 -20.28 -9.71 13.00
C ASN A 21 -20.18 -10.08 11.51
N VAL A 22 -18.97 -10.22 10.96
CA VAL A 22 -18.76 -10.85 9.64
C VAL A 22 -19.01 -12.34 9.83
N ARG A 23 -20.26 -12.74 9.62
CA ARG A 23 -20.66 -14.15 9.65
C ARG A 23 -19.78 -14.89 8.63
N PRO A 24 -19.04 -15.93 9.03
CA PRO A 24 -18.20 -16.68 8.10
C PRO A 24 -19.02 -17.10 6.88
N PRO A 25 -18.51 -16.94 5.65
CA PRO A 25 -19.22 -17.37 4.45
C PRO A 25 -19.59 -18.84 4.60
N ALA A 26 -20.80 -19.19 4.13
CA ALA A 26 -21.31 -20.55 4.22
C ALA A 26 -20.30 -21.53 3.57
N PRO A 27 -20.12 -22.73 4.14
CA PRO A 27 -19.26 -23.74 3.54
C PRO A 27 -19.66 -24.02 2.09
N PRO A 28 -18.72 -24.32 1.18
CA PRO A 28 -19.05 -24.70 -0.19
C PRO A 28 -19.98 -25.91 -0.20
N ALA A 29 -21.11 -25.80 -0.89
CA ALA A 29 -22.16 -26.83 -0.93
C ALA A 29 -21.69 -28.14 -1.59
N HIS A 30 -20.72 -28.06 -2.49
CA HIS A 30 -20.13 -29.19 -3.19
C HIS A 30 -18.61 -29.08 -3.18
N CYS A 31 -17.92 -30.14 -2.77
CA CYS A 31 -16.47 -30.20 -2.77
C CYS A 31 -15.97 -31.49 -3.42
N SER A 32 -15.21 -31.36 -4.52
CA SER A 32 -14.57 -32.50 -5.22
C SER A 32 -13.24 -32.90 -4.56
N GLY A 33 -13.24 -32.99 -3.23
CA GLY A 33 -12.09 -33.24 -2.37
C GLY A 33 -12.51 -33.25 -0.90
N PHE A 34 -11.76 -32.57 -0.04
CA PHE A 34 -12.09 -32.47 1.39
C PHE A 34 -12.23 -31.02 1.87
N ILE A 35 -12.89 -30.84 3.00
CA ILE A 35 -13.07 -29.52 3.62
C ILE A 35 -11.94 -29.25 4.61
N TYR A 36 -11.19 -28.18 4.38
CA TYR A 36 -10.17 -27.67 5.28
C TYR A 36 -10.70 -26.46 6.07
N THR A 37 -10.40 -26.42 7.37
CA THR A 37 -10.75 -25.28 8.23
C THR A 37 -9.51 -24.42 8.41
N VAL A 38 -9.60 -23.17 7.94
CA VAL A 38 -8.52 -22.19 7.96
C VAL A 38 -8.08 -21.91 9.40
N GLN A 39 -6.77 -21.96 9.64
CA GLN A 39 -6.16 -21.70 10.94
C GLN A 39 -5.48 -20.33 10.96
N LYS A 40 -5.10 -19.88 12.16
CA LYS A 40 -4.37 -18.61 12.32
C LYS A 40 -3.05 -18.67 11.56
N GLY A 41 -2.83 -17.72 10.65
CA GLY A 41 -1.62 -17.63 9.83
C GLY A 41 -1.70 -18.36 8.48
N ASP A 42 -2.82 -19.02 8.17
CA ASP A 42 -3.01 -19.64 6.86
C ASP A 42 -3.30 -18.58 5.77
N SER A 43 -2.88 -18.89 4.55
CA SER A 43 -3.29 -18.23 3.31
C SER A 43 -3.63 -19.29 2.26
N LEU A 44 -4.43 -18.96 1.23
CA LEU A 44 -4.73 -19.94 0.17
C LEU A 44 -3.45 -20.45 -0.51
N PHE A 45 -2.40 -19.63 -0.59
CA PHE A 45 -1.09 -20.04 -1.12
C PHE A 45 -0.42 -21.12 -0.25
N LEU A 46 -0.33 -20.89 1.07
CA LEU A 46 0.29 -21.85 1.99
C LEU A 46 -0.51 -23.15 2.09
N ILE A 47 -1.83 -23.06 2.00
CA ILE A 47 -2.71 -24.23 1.95
C ILE A 47 -2.51 -25.02 0.65
N ALA A 48 -2.49 -24.34 -0.50
CA ALA A 48 -2.24 -24.96 -1.80
C ALA A 48 -0.88 -25.67 -1.84
N GLN A 49 0.15 -25.03 -1.28
CA GLN A 49 1.48 -25.61 -1.13
C GLN A 49 1.47 -26.84 -0.21
N ARG A 50 0.82 -26.74 0.96
CA ARG A 50 0.72 -27.85 1.93
C ARG A 50 0.07 -29.10 1.32
N PHE A 51 -0.93 -28.91 0.48
CA PHE A 51 -1.67 -30.00 -0.16
C PHE A 51 -1.19 -30.31 -1.59
N GLN A 52 -0.09 -29.70 -2.02
CA GLN A 52 0.52 -29.91 -3.34
C GLN A 52 -0.47 -29.76 -4.50
N ILE A 53 -1.39 -28.80 -4.40
CA ILE A 53 -2.33 -28.47 -5.47
C ILE A 53 -2.00 -27.09 -6.05
N PRO A 54 -2.26 -26.85 -7.35
CA PRO A 54 -2.14 -25.53 -7.92
C PRO A 54 -3.05 -24.52 -7.20
N LEU A 55 -2.53 -23.35 -6.85
CA LEU A 55 -3.30 -22.28 -6.21
C LEU A 55 -4.57 -21.94 -7.01
N GLN A 56 -4.45 -21.86 -8.33
CA GLN A 56 -5.58 -21.56 -9.20
C GLN A 56 -6.69 -22.62 -9.13
N GLN A 57 -6.31 -23.88 -8.92
CA GLN A 57 -7.27 -24.97 -8.74
C GLN A 57 -7.96 -24.89 -7.37
N LEU A 58 -7.24 -24.48 -6.32
CA LEU A 58 -7.84 -24.22 -5.01
C LEU A 58 -8.80 -23.02 -5.05
N ILE A 59 -8.46 -21.95 -5.78
CA ILE A 59 -9.34 -20.77 -5.95
C ILE A 59 -10.61 -21.16 -6.72
N ALA A 60 -10.46 -21.86 -7.84
CA ALA A 60 -11.60 -22.30 -8.65
C ALA A 60 -12.55 -23.24 -7.89
N ALA A 61 -12.03 -24.03 -6.95
CA ALA A 61 -12.83 -24.89 -6.08
C ALA A 61 -13.59 -24.14 -4.98
N ASN A 62 -13.32 -22.83 -4.80
CA ASN A 62 -13.93 -22.00 -3.75
C ASN A 62 -14.53 -20.69 -4.32
N PRO A 63 -15.50 -20.76 -5.25
CA PRO A 63 -16.10 -19.58 -5.87
C PRO A 63 -16.85 -18.67 -4.88
N GLN A 64 -17.19 -19.19 -3.68
CA GLN A 64 -17.78 -18.41 -2.60
C GLN A 64 -16.81 -17.43 -1.93
N ILE A 65 -15.51 -17.47 -2.27
CA ILE A 65 -14.49 -16.54 -1.76
C ILE A 65 -14.29 -15.43 -2.81
N PRO A 66 -14.90 -14.24 -2.64
CA PRO A 66 -14.83 -13.18 -3.64
C PRO A 66 -13.43 -12.59 -3.77
N ASN A 67 -12.66 -12.57 -2.68
CA ASN A 67 -11.28 -12.13 -2.68
C ASN A 67 -10.35 -13.26 -2.19
N PRO A 68 -9.61 -13.94 -3.09
CA PRO A 68 -8.68 -15.02 -2.74
C PRO A 68 -7.55 -14.62 -1.79
N ALA A 69 -7.24 -13.31 -1.68
CA ALA A 69 -6.24 -12.81 -0.75
C ALA A 69 -6.76 -12.71 0.70
N LEU A 70 -8.07 -12.86 0.92
CA LEU A 70 -8.71 -12.71 2.23
C LEU A 70 -9.44 -13.99 2.62
N ILE A 71 -8.87 -14.71 3.57
CA ILE A 71 -9.51 -15.83 4.26
C ILE A 71 -9.46 -15.62 5.77
N PHE A 72 -10.48 -16.08 6.48
CA PHE A 72 -10.62 -15.87 7.91
C PHE A 72 -10.40 -17.16 8.70
N VAL A 73 -9.86 -17.04 9.90
CA VAL A 73 -9.72 -18.19 10.81
C VAL A 73 -11.09 -18.81 11.08
N GLY A 74 -11.18 -20.13 10.99
CA GLY A 74 -12.43 -20.88 11.10
C GLY A 74 -13.24 -20.97 9.79
N GLN A 75 -12.83 -20.28 8.73
CA GLN A 75 -13.45 -20.41 7.41
C GLN A 75 -13.22 -21.81 6.85
N ARG A 76 -14.26 -22.41 6.27
CA ARG A 76 -14.22 -23.74 5.66
C ARG A 76 -14.07 -23.62 4.15
N ILE A 77 -13.03 -24.23 3.60
CA ILE A 77 -12.72 -24.19 2.17
C ILE A 77 -12.62 -25.61 1.60
N CYS A 78 -12.96 -25.77 0.32
CA CYS A 78 -12.78 -27.01 -0.41
C CYS A 78 -11.35 -27.14 -0.93
N VAL A 79 -10.66 -28.21 -0.56
CA VAL A 79 -9.36 -28.58 -1.11
C VAL A 79 -9.59 -29.72 -2.10
N PRO A 80 -9.54 -29.47 -3.43
CA PRO A 80 -9.86 -30.50 -4.43
C PRO A 80 -8.79 -31.58 -4.47
N THR A 81 -9.21 -32.84 -4.50
CA THR A 81 -8.32 -33.99 -4.69
C THR A 81 -8.49 -34.52 -6.11
N LYS A 82 -7.81 -33.92 -7.10
CA LYS A 82 -7.66 -34.60 -8.40
C LYS A 82 -6.36 -35.38 -8.41
N LYS A 83 -6.46 -36.60 -8.95
CA LYS A 83 -5.38 -37.56 -9.22
C LYS A 83 -4.11 -36.88 -9.75
N PRO A 84 -2.92 -37.46 -9.52
CA PRO A 84 -1.65 -36.89 -9.97
C PRO A 84 -1.76 -36.49 -11.44
N HIS A 85 -1.44 -35.23 -11.74
CA HIS A 85 -1.02 -34.87 -13.09
C HIS A 85 0.17 -35.79 -13.43
N PRO A 86 0.34 -36.26 -14.68
CA PRO A 86 1.58 -36.92 -15.06
C PRO A 86 2.72 -36.03 -14.54
N PRO A 87 3.73 -36.60 -13.84
CA PRO A 87 4.80 -35.79 -13.30
C PRO A 87 5.33 -34.95 -14.46
N HIS A 88 5.22 -33.62 -14.33
CA HIS A 88 6.06 -32.77 -15.15
C HIS A 88 7.48 -33.29 -14.93
N PRO A 89 8.27 -33.52 -16.01
CA PRO A 89 9.65 -33.92 -15.83
C PRO A 89 10.26 -32.98 -14.80
N PRO A 90 11.01 -33.50 -13.81
CA PRO A 90 11.63 -32.65 -12.80
C PRO A 90 12.33 -31.54 -13.57
N MET A 91 11.86 -30.31 -13.38
CA MET A 91 12.60 -29.17 -13.87
C MET A 91 14.01 -29.39 -13.34
N PRO A 92 15.06 -29.29 -14.17
CA PRO A 92 16.42 -29.25 -13.67
C PRO A 92 16.41 -28.32 -12.45
N PRO A 93 17.10 -28.65 -11.33
CA PRO A 93 17.10 -27.78 -10.18
C PRO A 93 17.36 -26.38 -10.69
N HIS A 94 16.33 -25.52 -10.61
CA HIS A 94 16.54 -24.14 -10.99
C HIS A 94 17.71 -23.72 -10.11
N PRO A 95 18.80 -23.17 -10.67
CA PRO A 95 19.78 -22.49 -9.83
C PRO A 95 18.96 -21.61 -8.90
N PRO A 96 19.25 -21.58 -7.58
CA PRO A 96 18.41 -20.91 -6.60
C PRO A 96 17.95 -19.61 -7.25
N HIS A 97 16.64 -19.49 -7.51
CA HIS A 97 16.14 -18.32 -8.20
C HIS A 97 16.76 -17.16 -7.42
N PRO A 98 17.52 -16.26 -8.07
CA PRO A 98 17.98 -15.08 -7.35
C PRO A 98 16.76 -14.53 -6.64
N PRO A 99 16.87 -14.13 -5.36
CA PRO A 99 15.74 -13.60 -4.62
C PRO A 99 15.00 -12.69 -5.58
N THR A 100 13.70 -12.93 -5.81
CA THR A 100 12.88 -12.18 -6.77
C THR A 100 13.38 -10.76 -6.69
N PRO A 101 13.93 -10.16 -7.78
CA PRO A 101 14.60 -8.87 -7.68
C PRO A 101 13.68 -8.00 -6.84
N PRO A 102 14.15 -7.47 -5.70
CA PRO A 102 13.27 -6.79 -4.75
C PRO A 102 12.36 -5.90 -5.59
N HIS A 103 11.04 -6.14 -5.50
CA HIS A 103 10.05 -5.43 -6.32
C HIS A 103 10.52 -3.97 -6.36
N PRO A 104 10.79 -3.39 -7.55
CA PRO A 104 11.45 -2.09 -7.63
C PRO A 104 10.78 -1.17 -6.62
N PRO A 105 11.55 -0.52 -5.72
CA PRO A 105 10.96 0.25 -4.63
C PRO A 105 9.93 1.20 -5.24
N GLU A 106 8.67 1.07 -4.79
CA GLU A 106 7.56 1.81 -5.37
C GLU A 106 7.94 3.31 -5.38
N PRO A 107 7.88 3.98 -6.54
CA PRO A 107 8.33 5.36 -6.62
C PRO A 107 7.38 6.26 -5.82
N VAL A 108 7.88 7.39 -5.35
CA VAL A 108 7.03 8.44 -4.76
C VAL A 108 6.07 8.93 -5.84
N ALA A 109 4.77 8.73 -5.63
CA ALA A 109 3.73 9.21 -6.53
C ALA A 109 3.47 10.69 -6.23
N VAL A 110 3.43 11.54 -7.26
CA VAL A 110 3.15 12.97 -7.11
C VAL A 110 2.00 13.35 -8.03
N GLU A 111 0.99 13.99 -7.45
CA GLU A 111 -0.19 14.50 -8.12
C GLU A 111 -0.21 16.03 -8.01
N PHE A 112 -0.53 16.71 -9.11
CA PHE A 112 -0.69 18.15 -9.18
C PHE A 112 -2.17 18.46 -9.28
N LEU A 113 -2.72 19.15 -8.28
CA LEU A 113 -4.15 19.40 -8.16
C LEU A 113 -4.42 20.91 -8.17
N GLY A 114 -5.55 21.31 -8.75
CA GLY A 114 -6.07 22.67 -8.63
C GLY A 114 -6.65 22.96 -7.25
N SER A 115 -7.13 24.19 -7.04
CA SER A 115 -7.83 24.58 -5.81
C SER A 115 -9.16 23.83 -5.61
N ASP A 116 -9.73 23.27 -6.68
CA ASP A 116 -10.90 22.41 -6.67
C ASP A 116 -10.57 20.93 -6.35
N GLY A 117 -9.29 20.63 -6.09
CA GLY A 117 -8.80 19.29 -5.81
C GLY A 117 -8.73 18.36 -7.03
N LYS A 118 -8.98 18.87 -8.24
CA LYS A 118 -8.92 18.05 -9.47
C LYS A 118 -7.51 18.04 -10.05
N PRO A 119 -7.10 16.95 -10.72
CA PRO A 119 -5.81 16.88 -11.41
C PRO A 119 -5.66 17.97 -12.47
N LEU A 120 -4.52 18.65 -12.46
CA LEU A 120 -4.16 19.64 -13.46
C LEU A 120 -3.79 18.96 -14.79
N PRO A 121 -4.11 19.59 -15.93
CA PRO A 121 -3.85 19.00 -17.23
C PRO A 121 -2.34 18.93 -17.52
N VAL A 122 -1.91 17.83 -18.13
CA VAL A 122 -0.59 17.70 -18.73
C VAL A 122 -0.69 18.23 -20.17
N VAL A 123 0.13 19.22 -20.50
CA VAL A 123 0.25 19.77 -21.86
C VAL A 123 1.62 19.44 -22.43
N GLU A 124 1.81 19.69 -23.72
CA GLU A 124 3.08 19.43 -24.39
C GLU A 124 4.20 20.25 -23.72
N GLY A 125 5.08 19.56 -22.99
CA GLY A 125 6.18 20.18 -22.24
C GLY A 125 6.04 20.22 -20.71
N GLY A 126 4.92 19.77 -20.11
CA GLY A 126 4.80 19.63 -18.66
C GLY A 126 3.38 19.76 -18.10
N VAL A 127 3.24 19.64 -16.78
CA VAL A 127 1.98 19.92 -16.09
C VAL A 127 1.73 21.43 -16.12
N ARG A 128 0.54 21.85 -16.56
CA ARG A 128 0.14 23.26 -16.55
C ARG A 128 -0.37 23.64 -15.16
N LEU A 129 0.45 24.37 -14.42
CA LEU A 129 0.18 24.81 -13.05
C LEU A 129 -0.86 25.92 -13.02
N ALA A 130 -1.76 25.86 -12.04
CA ALA A 130 -2.65 26.95 -11.69
C ALA A 130 -1.98 27.88 -10.67
N ARG A 131 -2.48 29.12 -10.53
CA ARG A 131 -1.99 30.10 -9.54
C ARG A 131 -1.89 29.50 -8.13
N HIS A 132 -2.92 28.76 -7.72
CA HIS A 132 -2.87 27.94 -6.52
C HIS A 132 -2.85 26.47 -6.93
N THR A 133 -1.70 25.84 -6.75
CA THR A 133 -1.52 24.41 -7.03
C THR A 133 -1.26 23.66 -5.73
N ILE A 134 -1.92 22.53 -5.55
CA ILE A 134 -1.67 21.59 -4.46
C ILE A 134 -0.80 20.46 -5.03
N ILE A 135 0.38 20.24 -4.46
CA ILE A 135 1.27 19.14 -4.81
C ILE A 135 1.10 18.07 -3.75
N ARG A 136 0.42 16.98 -4.10
CA ARG A 136 0.20 15.84 -3.23
C ARG A 136 1.23 14.76 -3.55
N ALA A 137 2.11 14.48 -2.60
CA ALA A 137 3.11 13.42 -2.70
C ALA A 137 2.73 12.24 -1.80
N ARG A 138 2.68 11.03 -2.35
CA ARG A 138 2.48 9.77 -1.64
C ARG A 138 3.79 8.97 -1.65
N PHE A 139 4.29 8.68 -0.46
CA PHE A 139 5.53 7.97 -0.23
C PHE A 139 5.28 6.49 0.07
N PRO A 140 6.17 5.58 -0.35
CA PRO A 140 6.11 4.15 0.00
C PRO A 140 6.56 3.88 1.45
N MET A 141 6.81 4.93 2.21
CA MET A 141 7.23 4.92 3.61
C MET A 141 6.51 6.03 4.36
N HIS A 142 6.47 5.93 5.68
CA HIS A 142 6.06 7.06 6.49
C HIS A 142 7.14 8.14 6.47
N VAL A 143 6.71 9.39 6.55
CA VAL A 143 7.55 10.58 6.60
C VAL A 143 7.04 11.49 7.70
N ASN A 144 7.97 12.18 8.37
CA ASN A 144 7.69 13.21 9.37
C ASN A 144 8.13 14.60 8.92
N GLU A 145 8.86 14.69 7.81
CA GLU A 145 9.27 15.94 7.19
C GLU A 145 9.21 15.82 5.67
N GLY A 146 8.80 16.91 4.99
CA GLY A 146 8.69 16.97 3.54
C GLY A 146 9.21 18.29 3.00
N PHE A 147 9.77 18.24 1.79
CA PHE A 147 10.41 19.36 1.12
C PHE A 147 9.97 19.40 -0.35
N LEU A 148 9.47 20.53 -0.79
CA LEU A 148 9.11 20.80 -2.18
C LEU A 148 10.21 21.65 -2.82
N PHE A 149 10.74 21.20 -3.96
CA PHE A 149 11.77 21.90 -4.70
C PHE A 149 11.32 22.27 -6.11
N PHE A 150 11.88 23.36 -6.62
CA PHE A 150 11.71 23.80 -8.01
C PHE A 150 13.05 24.19 -8.61
N THR A 151 13.32 23.75 -9.85
CA THR A 151 14.49 24.14 -10.63
C THR A 151 14.02 24.82 -11.91
N PRO A 152 14.26 26.12 -12.13
CA PRO A 152 13.85 26.79 -13.37
C PRO A 152 14.68 26.27 -14.57
N ALA A 153 14.06 26.28 -15.75
CA ALA A 153 14.69 25.84 -16.99
C ALA A 153 15.58 26.90 -17.66
N SER A 154 15.43 28.18 -17.28
CA SER A 154 16.14 29.31 -17.89
C SER A 154 17.47 29.59 -17.20
N GLN A 155 18.57 29.53 -17.97
CA GLN A 155 19.89 30.00 -17.54
C GLN A 155 19.90 31.53 -17.35
N PRO A 156 20.77 32.08 -16.47
CA PRO A 156 21.83 31.43 -15.69
C PRO A 156 21.34 30.79 -14.38
N PHE A 157 20.04 30.88 -14.09
CA PHE A 157 19.47 30.60 -12.77
C PHE A 157 19.02 29.16 -12.57
N ASN A 158 19.68 28.16 -13.16
CA ASN A 158 19.36 26.73 -13.00
C ASN A 158 19.59 26.17 -11.57
N GLN A 159 19.59 27.03 -10.56
CA GLN A 159 19.74 26.64 -9.18
C GLN A 159 18.38 26.17 -8.63
N THR A 160 18.35 24.93 -8.16
CA THR A 160 17.22 24.37 -7.43
C THR A 160 16.93 25.19 -6.18
N ARG A 161 15.67 25.57 -5.99
CA ARG A 161 15.18 26.33 -4.84
C ARG A 161 14.21 25.49 -4.02
N LEU A 162 14.32 25.57 -2.69
CA LEU A 162 13.32 25.05 -1.78
C LEU A 162 12.11 26.00 -1.81
N ILE A 163 10.96 25.48 -2.18
CA ILE A 163 9.69 26.22 -2.19
C ILE A 163 9.05 26.18 -0.81
N GLU A 164 8.98 24.99 -0.20
CA GLU A 164 8.35 24.78 1.09
C GLU A 164 8.99 23.60 1.81
N ALA A 165 9.21 23.75 3.12
CA ALA A 165 9.54 22.66 4.04
C ALA A 165 8.43 22.51 5.07
N LYS A 166 8.00 21.28 5.32
CA LYS A 166 6.83 20.98 6.15
C LYS A 166 7.13 19.84 7.09
N LYS A 167 6.99 20.07 8.40
CA LYS A 167 6.93 19.00 9.40
C LYS A 167 5.50 18.49 9.49
N VAL A 168 5.35 17.16 9.48
CA VAL A 168 4.06 16.48 9.49
C VAL A 168 4.05 15.42 10.58
N GLN A 169 2.86 15.10 11.08
CA GLN A 169 2.69 13.87 11.84
C GLN A 169 2.98 12.68 10.93
N ARG A 170 3.53 11.60 11.48
CA ARG A 170 3.93 10.39 10.75
C ARG A 170 2.84 9.95 9.76
N THR A 171 3.07 10.20 8.48
CA THR A 171 2.09 10.02 7.39
C THR A 171 2.80 9.49 6.16
N ASN A 172 2.09 8.84 5.25
CA ASN A 172 2.62 8.48 3.93
C ASN A 172 2.22 9.48 2.84
N ILE A 173 1.48 10.54 3.17
CA ILE A 173 1.02 11.57 2.22
C ILE A 173 1.35 12.95 2.76
N ILE A 174 1.96 13.80 1.92
CA ILE A 174 2.20 15.21 2.20
C ILE A 174 1.59 16.06 1.08
N GLU A 175 0.89 17.12 1.46
CA GLU A 175 0.36 18.13 0.55
C GLU A 175 1.06 19.47 0.76
N PHE A 176 1.59 20.03 -0.32
CA PHE A 176 2.19 21.37 -0.38
C PHE A 176 1.24 22.30 -1.12
N HIS A 177 1.04 23.51 -0.60
CA HIS A 177 0.14 24.48 -1.19
C HIS A 177 0.98 25.61 -1.78
N TRP A 178 1.19 25.56 -3.09
CA TRP A 178 2.07 26.51 -3.76
C TRP A 178 1.28 27.61 -4.46
N GLN A 179 1.58 28.87 -4.11
CA GLN A 179 1.24 30.05 -4.90
C GLN A 179 2.26 30.18 -6.03
N VAL A 180 1.90 29.64 -7.20
CA VAL A 180 2.78 29.51 -8.36
C VAL A 180 2.93 30.87 -9.06
N PRO A 181 4.15 31.38 -9.25
CA PRO A 181 4.37 32.61 -10.03
C PRO A 181 3.97 32.40 -11.50
N SER A 182 3.51 33.46 -12.17
CA SER A 182 3.21 33.42 -13.61
C SER A 182 4.48 33.26 -14.45
N ASN A 183 4.35 32.66 -15.65
CA ASN A 183 5.42 32.51 -16.64
C ASN A 183 6.67 31.73 -16.15
N ILE A 184 6.49 30.74 -15.28
CA ILE A 184 7.59 29.86 -14.88
C ILE A 184 7.63 28.61 -15.76
N ARG A 185 8.84 28.10 -15.98
CA ARG A 185 9.10 26.81 -16.62
C ARG A 185 10.27 26.13 -15.91
N GLY A 186 10.15 24.85 -15.61
CA GLY A 186 11.19 24.14 -14.88
C GLY A 186 10.77 22.74 -14.45
N THR A 187 11.51 22.18 -13.51
CA THR A 187 11.20 20.89 -12.88
C THR A 187 10.83 21.06 -11.42
N VAL A 188 9.88 20.24 -10.97
CA VAL A 188 9.50 20.10 -9.56
C VAL A 188 9.82 18.69 -9.10
N PHE A 189 10.31 18.56 -7.87
CA PHE A 189 10.41 17.28 -7.19
C PHE A 189 10.17 17.46 -5.69
N VAL A 190 9.82 16.36 -5.03
CA VAL A 190 9.53 16.33 -3.60
C VAL A 190 10.49 15.36 -2.92
N ILE A 191 10.95 15.72 -1.72
CA ILE A 191 11.68 14.83 -0.83
C ILE A 191 10.87 14.67 0.45
N GLY A 192 10.72 13.45 0.94
CA GLY A 192 10.13 13.15 2.24
C GLY A 192 11.09 12.32 3.08
N CYS A 193 11.19 12.63 4.37
CA CYS A 193 12.14 12.00 5.29
C CYS A 193 11.43 11.46 6.55
N GLU A 194 11.95 10.36 7.08
CA GLU A 194 11.69 9.87 8.45
C GLU A 194 13.04 9.83 9.17
N GLY A 195 13.34 10.89 9.94
CA GLY A 195 14.67 11.07 10.52
C GLY A 195 15.72 11.28 9.42
N THR A 196 16.75 10.42 9.37
CA THR A 196 17.82 10.49 8.37
C THR A 196 17.51 9.76 7.06
N PHE A 197 16.40 9.00 7.00
CA PHE A 197 16.03 8.24 5.82
C PHE A 197 15.11 9.06 4.94
N CYS A 198 15.59 9.44 3.77
CA CYS A 198 14.83 10.27 2.82
C CYS A 198 14.55 9.52 1.51
N ARG A 199 13.38 9.79 0.93
CA ARG A 199 12.99 9.37 -0.42
C ARG A 199 12.66 10.60 -1.25
N ARG A 200 13.20 10.63 -2.48
CA ARG A 200 13.00 11.69 -3.47
C ARG A 200 12.09 11.15 -4.59
N SER A 201 11.15 11.98 -5.06
CA SER A 201 10.37 11.70 -6.26
C SER A 201 11.19 11.86 -7.53
N ARG A 202 10.66 11.39 -8.67
CA ARG A 202 11.17 11.84 -9.98
C ARG A 202 10.96 13.34 -10.17
N ASP A 203 11.62 13.89 -11.18
CA ASP A 203 11.42 15.26 -11.65
C ASP A 203 10.20 15.36 -12.56
N PHE A 204 9.42 16.41 -12.36
CA PHE A 204 8.21 16.69 -13.14
C PHE A 204 8.38 18.03 -13.84
N ASN A 205 8.31 18.05 -15.17
CA ASN A 205 8.28 19.29 -15.92
C ASN A 205 6.97 20.03 -15.62
N VAL A 206 7.08 21.32 -15.32
CA VAL A 206 5.95 22.19 -15.00
C VAL A 206 6.05 23.51 -15.75
N ILE A 207 4.90 24.06 -16.10
CA ILE A 207 4.77 25.38 -16.72
C ILE A 207 3.64 26.16 -16.05
N SER A 208 3.77 27.48 -15.96
CA SER A 208 2.64 28.37 -15.61
C SER A 208 2.46 29.45 -16.68
N GLN A 209 1.21 29.89 -16.85
CA GLN A 209 0.80 30.99 -17.72
C GLN A 209 0.47 32.22 -16.88
#